data_AF-A0A0L0CKU8-F1
#
_entry.id   AF-A0A0L0CKU8-F1
#
_cell.length_a   1.000
_cell.length_b   1.000
_cell.length_c   1.000
_cell.angle_alpha   90.00
_cell.angle_beta   90.00
_cell.angle_gamma   90.00
#
_symmetry.space_group_name_H-M   'P 1'
#
loop_
_entity.id
_entity.type
_entity.pdbx_description
1 polymer ?
#
loop_
_entity_poly.entity_id
_entity_poly.type
_entity_poly.pdbx_seq_one_letter_code
_entity_poly.pdbx_strand_id
1 'polypeptide(L)'
;MLLLDNLLLSFLMMSLQLKSLEYGIYLQIIYIFLKHLLRNIKELKENIAKEPNRRVSLARIYSKTLKQNQIDLMEIWTLANKLEQYFAWPILLLFFYNGIDILTTTSWAYVQYVYETRLIYQIFRLTFIGVLLSNMLLLSYLAQKCINEYKKFSQLLNNFQLYPHDKEIILNVKEYSLQLMHQRLKFSCSGYMNIDLKNCGKVTLIILVYITILVQFKLSDVSEGAVRATKFIFGKY
;
A
#
# COMPACT_ATOMS: atom_id res chain seq x y z
N MET A 1 17.41 3.51 -34.81
CA MET A 1 17.68 2.68 -33.61
C MET A 1 17.23 3.44 -32.36
N LEU A 2 17.91 4.52 -31.95
CA LEU A 2 17.54 5.37 -30.79
C LEU A 2 16.06 5.80 -30.70
N LEU A 3 15.42 6.12 -31.82
CA LEU A 3 14.01 6.53 -31.86
C LEU A 3 13.04 5.37 -31.56
N LEU A 4 13.38 4.16 -32.02
CA LEU A 4 12.59 2.95 -31.76
C LEU A 4 12.71 2.53 -30.29
N ASP A 5 13.94 2.63 -29.75
CA ASP A 5 14.23 2.30 -28.35
C ASP A 5 13.49 3.24 -27.38
N ASN A 6 13.45 4.54 -27.68
CA ASN A 6 12.72 5.55 -26.90
C ASN A 6 11.20 5.36 -26.96
N LEU A 7 10.66 4.97 -28.11
CA LEU A 7 9.23 4.65 -28.26
C LEU A 7 8.87 3.39 -27.48
N LEU A 8 9.69 2.35 -27.56
CA LEU A 8 9.48 1.09 -26.86
C LEU A 8 9.54 1.28 -25.34
N LEU A 9 10.51 2.06 -24.86
CA LEU A 9 10.59 2.41 -23.44
C LEU A 9 9.34 3.17 -22.99
N SER A 10 8.92 4.20 -23.73
CA SER A 10 7.72 4.98 -23.42
C SER A 10 6.45 4.12 -23.36
N PHE A 11 6.32 3.17 -24.29
CA PHE A 11 5.22 2.22 -24.31
C PHE A 11 5.23 1.29 -23.09
N LEU A 12 6.40 0.75 -22.72
CA LEU A 12 6.56 -0.07 -21.52
C LEU A 12 6.18 0.71 -20.25
N MET A 13 6.58 1.98 -20.15
CA MET A 13 6.25 2.82 -19.00
C MET A 13 4.75 3.08 -18.91
N MET A 14 4.11 3.40 -20.03
CA MET A 14 2.67 3.59 -20.08
C MET A 14 1.91 2.31 -19.70
N SER A 15 2.36 1.16 -20.23
CA SER A 15 1.78 -0.16 -19.90
C SER A 15 1.88 -0.46 -18.41
N LEU A 16 3.02 -0.14 -17.81
CA LEU A 16 3.28 -0.37 -16.39
C LEU A 16 2.43 0.55 -15.48
N GLN A 17 2.18 1.80 -15.88
CA GLN A 17 1.23 2.68 -15.19
C GLN A 17 -0.22 2.20 -15.33
N LEU A 18 -0.61 1.66 -16.49
CA LEU A 18 -1.94 1.07 -16.67
C LEU A 18 -2.13 -0.17 -15.78
N LYS A 19 -1.09 -1.01 -15.65
CA LYS A 19 -1.11 -2.19 -14.77
C LYS A 19 -1.23 -1.81 -13.30
N SER A 20 -0.67 -0.68 -12.89
CA SER A 20 -0.81 -0.18 -11.52
C SER A 20 -2.25 0.25 -11.21
N LEU A 21 -2.91 0.92 -12.16
CA LEU A 21 -4.32 1.29 -12.06
C LEU A 21 -5.22 0.05 -12.01
N GLU A 22 -4.97 -0.93 -12.88
CA GLU A 22 -5.68 -2.21 -12.91
C GLU A 22 -5.59 -2.92 -11.54
N TYR A 23 -4.38 -3.00 -10.98
CA TYR A 23 -4.17 -3.55 -9.64
C TYR A 23 -4.93 -2.76 -8.56
N GLY A 24 -4.91 -1.43 -8.63
CA GLY A 24 -5.67 -0.57 -7.73
C GLY A 24 -7.18 -0.83 -7.77
N ILE A 25 -7.75 -1.05 -8.96
CA ILE A 25 -9.15 -1.43 -9.13
C ILE A 25 -9.44 -2.78 -8.49
N TYR A 26 -8.58 -3.79 -8.70
CA TYR A 26 -8.75 -5.10 -8.07
C TYR A 26 -8.69 -5.03 -6.54
N LEU A 27 -7.79 -4.22 -5.96
CA LEU A 27 -7.77 -3.98 -4.52
C LEU A 27 -9.08 -3.34 -4.02
N GLN A 28 -9.65 -2.39 -4.76
CA GLN A 28 -10.95 -1.82 -4.40
C GLN A 28 -12.08 -2.85 -4.45
N ILE A 29 -12.07 -3.73 -5.45
CA ILE A 29 -13.05 -4.82 -5.56
C ILE A 29 -12.93 -5.75 -4.34
N ILE A 30 -11.72 -6.20 -3.99
CA ILE A 30 -11.47 -6.99 -2.78
C ILE A 30 -12.00 -6.26 -1.53
N TYR A 31 -11.68 -4.98 -1.40
CA TYR A 31 -12.16 -4.17 -0.27
C TYR A 31 -13.69 -4.15 -0.18
N ILE A 32 -14.40 -3.99 -1.30
CA ILE A 32 -15.86 -3.99 -1.34
C ILE A 32 -16.41 -5.33 -0.88
N PHE A 33 -15.86 -6.45 -1.37
CA PHE A 33 -16.26 -7.78 -0.95
C PHE A 33 -15.99 -8.03 0.54
N LEU A 34 -14.81 -7.67 1.04
CA LEU A 34 -14.48 -7.77 2.46
C LEU A 34 -15.47 -6.96 3.32
N LYS A 35 -15.79 -5.73 2.91
CA LYS A 35 -16.74 -4.88 3.63
C LYS A 35 -18.15 -5.49 3.65
N HIS A 36 -18.58 -6.09 2.54
CA HIS A 36 -19.86 -6.77 2.47
C HIS A 36 -19.91 -7.98 3.41
N LEU A 37 -18.91 -8.86 3.37
CA LEU A 37 -18.84 -10.02 4.27
C LEU A 37 -18.77 -9.61 5.74
N LEU A 38 -18.00 -8.55 6.06
CA LEU A 38 -17.88 -8.03 7.42
C LEU A 38 -19.24 -7.53 7.95
N ARG A 39 -20.01 -6.85 7.09
CA ARG A 39 -21.36 -6.41 7.43
C ARG A 39 -22.29 -7.60 7.71
N ASN A 40 -22.23 -8.64 6.89
CA ASN A 40 -23.04 -9.85 7.09
C ASN A 40 -22.72 -10.53 8.44
N ILE A 41 -21.44 -10.61 8.83
CA ILE A 41 -21.05 -11.13 10.16
C ILE A 41 -21.55 -10.22 11.28
N LYS A 42 -21.48 -8.90 11.10
CA LYS A 42 -21.95 -7.94 12.09
C LYS A 42 -23.46 -8.07 12.32
N GLU A 43 -24.26 -8.14 11.26
CA GLU A 43 -25.70 -8.39 11.33
C GLU A 43 -25.99 -9.74 11.99
N LEU A 44 -25.25 -10.79 11.63
CA LEU A 44 -25.38 -12.11 12.26
C LEU A 44 -25.08 -12.07 13.76
N LYS A 45 -24.02 -11.37 14.17
CA LYS A 45 -23.66 -11.18 15.58
C LYS A 45 -24.76 -10.47 16.35
N GLU A 46 -25.31 -9.39 15.80
CA GLU A 46 -26.41 -8.64 16.42
C GLU A 46 -27.68 -9.49 16.56
N ASN A 47 -28.00 -10.30 15.55
CA ASN A 47 -29.15 -11.20 15.59
C ASN A 47 -28.98 -12.32 16.62
N ILE A 48 -27.78 -12.89 16.73
CA ILE A 48 -27.43 -13.88 17.75
C ILE A 48 -27.56 -13.31 19.17
N ALA A 49 -27.18 -12.06 19.38
CA ALA A 49 -27.24 -11.38 20.68
C ALA A 49 -28.68 -11.05 21.12
N LYS A 50 -29.59 -10.80 20.17
CA LYS A 50 -30.99 -10.46 20.46
C LYS A 50 -31.81 -11.65 20.95
N GLU A 51 -31.44 -12.88 20.57
CA GLU A 51 -32.20 -14.09 20.88
C GLU A 51 -31.33 -15.14 21.62
N PRO A 52 -31.11 -14.98 22.94
CA PRO A 52 -30.33 -15.92 23.74
C PRO A 52 -30.99 -17.30 23.81
N ASN A 53 -32.32 -17.38 23.95
CA ASN A 53 -33.09 -18.63 24.02
C ASN A 53 -33.70 -19.02 22.67
N ARG A 54 -32.89 -18.95 21.61
CA ARG A 54 -33.32 -19.28 20.24
C ARG A 54 -33.64 -20.76 20.07
N ARG A 55 -34.53 -21.07 19.12
CA ARG A 55 -34.84 -22.44 18.72
C ARG A 55 -33.66 -23.09 18.01
N VAL A 56 -33.53 -24.41 18.14
CA VAL A 56 -32.49 -25.22 17.48
C VAL A 56 -32.46 -25.00 15.95
N SER A 57 -33.64 -24.82 15.33
CA SER A 57 -33.73 -24.52 13.89
C SER A 57 -33.08 -23.19 13.51
N LEU A 58 -33.25 -22.14 14.33
CA LEU A 58 -32.63 -20.83 14.11
C LEU A 58 -31.11 -20.89 14.31
N ALA A 59 -30.66 -21.59 15.35
CA ALA A 59 -29.23 -21.79 15.62
C ALA A 59 -28.53 -22.47 14.44
N ARG A 60 -29.19 -23.46 13.80
CA ARG A 60 -28.69 -24.13 12.59
C ARG A 60 -28.63 -23.18 11.38
N ILE A 61 -29.60 -22.28 11.21
CA ILE A 61 -29.56 -21.27 10.14
C ILE A 61 -28.35 -20.34 10.35
N TYR A 62 -28.15 -19.83 11.58
CA TYR A 62 -27.01 -18.98 11.88
C TYR A 62 -25.66 -19.67 11.71
N SER A 63 -25.56 -20.93 12.14
CA SER A 63 -24.40 -21.80 11.88
C SER A 63 -24.09 -21.89 10.38
N LYS A 64 -25.10 -22.20 9.57
CA LYS A 64 -24.96 -22.29 8.10
C LYS A 64 -24.52 -20.98 7.47
N THR A 65 -25.11 -19.85 7.89
CA THR A 65 -24.73 -18.51 7.39
C THR A 65 -23.30 -18.15 7.76
N LEU A 66 -22.87 -18.46 8.98
CA LEU A 66 -21.49 -18.22 9.43
C LEU A 66 -20.50 -19.02 8.59
N LYS A 67 -20.81 -20.29 8.34
CA LYS A 67 -19.98 -21.19 7.54
C LYS A 67 -19.92 -20.76 6.07
N GLN A 68 -21.02 -20.28 5.50
CA GLN A 68 -21.02 -19.71 4.16
C GLN A 68 -20.10 -18.49 4.08
N ASN A 69 -20.21 -17.56 5.05
CA ASN A 69 -19.36 -16.36 5.08
C ASN A 69 -17.87 -16.73 5.20
N GLN A 70 -17.55 -17.76 5.97
CA GLN A 70 -16.20 -18.30 6.10
C GLN A 70 -15.65 -18.83 4.76
N ILE A 71 -16.47 -19.55 3.99
CA ILE A 71 -16.11 -20.05 2.66
C ILE A 71 -15.90 -18.88 1.70
N ASP A 72 -16.83 -17.92 1.66
CA ASP A 72 -16.71 -16.74 0.81
C ASP A 72 -15.43 -15.95 1.12
N LEU A 73 -15.05 -15.82 2.40
CA LEU A 73 -13.80 -15.18 2.80
C LEU A 73 -12.57 -15.97 2.33
N MET A 74 -12.62 -17.30 2.36
CA MET A 74 -11.55 -18.16 1.84
C MET A 74 -11.34 -17.95 0.33
N GLU A 75 -12.42 -17.79 -0.43
CA GLU A 75 -12.36 -17.51 -1.85
C GLU A 75 -11.73 -16.14 -2.13
N ILE A 76 -12.12 -15.10 -1.38
CA ILE A 76 -11.50 -13.77 -1.48
C ILE A 76 -10.02 -13.82 -1.13
N TRP A 77 -9.63 -14.56 -0.09
CA TRP A 77 -8.23 -14.71 0.28
C TRP A 77 -7.43 -15.39 -0.84
N THR A 78 -8.00 -16.43 -1.45
CA THR A 78 -7.39 -17.14 -2.59
C THR A 78 -7.26 -16.22 -3.81
N LEU A 79 -8.29 -15.42 -4.09
CA LEU A 79 -8.27 -14.42 -5.16
C LEU A 79 -7.19 -13.36 -4.92
N ALA A 80 -7.08 -12.85 -3.68
CA ALA A 80 -6.06 -11.88 -3.31
C ALA A 80 -4.64 -12.42 -3.51
N ASN A 81 -4.38 -13.68 -3.16
CA ASN A 81 -3.07 -14.31 -3.39
C ASN A 81 -2.77 -14.51 -4.89
N LYS A 82 -3.77 -14.88 -5.69
CA LYS A 82 -3.59 -15.00 -7.15
C LYS A 82 -3.28 -13.64 -7.78
N LEU A 83 -3.96 -12.59 -7.33
CA LEU A 83 -3.70 -11.21 -7.76
C LEU A 83 -2.31 -10.75 -7.34
N GLU A 84 -1.90 -11.05 -6.11
CA GLU A 84 -0.54 -10.78 -5.64
C GLU A 84 0.51 -11.39 -6.56
N GLN A 85 0.38 -12.69 -6.89
CA GLN A 85 1.33 -13.39 -7.75
C GLN A 85 1.36 -12.81 -9.17
N TYR A 86 0.19 -12.50 -9.74
CA TYR A 86 0.09 -11.96 -11.09
C TYR A 86 0.66 -10.54 -11.21
N PHE A 87 0.41 -9.67 -10.22
CA PHE A 87 0.86 -8.28 -10.23
C PHE A 87 2.21 -8.05 -9.54
N ALA A 88 2.86 -9.10 -9.00
CA ALA A 88 4.10 -8.97 -8.24
C ALA A 88 5.19 -8.20 -9.01
N TRP A 89 5.49 -8.61 -10.24
CA TRP A 89 6.52 -7.96 -11.06
C TRP A 89 6.15 -6.57 -11.54
N PRO A 90 4.95 -6.33 -12.12
CA PRO A 90 4.54 -4.98 -12.52
C PRO A 90 4.60 -3.95 -11.39
N ILE A 91 4.12 -4.32 -10.19
CA ILE A 91 4.12 -3.40 -9.05
C ILE A 91 5.52 -3.21 -8.48
N LEU A 92 6.35 -4.25 -8.45
CA LEU A 92 7.75 -4.11 -8.05
C LEU A 92 8.51 -3.13 -8.96
N LEU A 93 8.39 -3.32 -10.27
CA LEU A 93 9.03 -2.47 -11.27
C LEU A 93 8.51 -1.03 -11.19
N LEU A 94 7.23 -0.82 -10.91
CA LEU A 94 6.65 0.51 -10.68
C LEU A 94 7.29 1.22 -9.50
N PHE A 95 7.45 0.54 -8.36
CA PHE A 95 8.06 1.14 -7.19
C PHE A 95 9.52 1.51 -7.44
N PHE A 96 10.29 0.64 -8.12
CA PHE A 96 11.67 0.96 -8.49
C PHE A 96 11.74 2.12 -9.49
N TYR A 97 10.90 2.09 -10.52
CA TYR A 97 10.87 3.14 -11.53
C TYR A 97 10.53 4.49 -10.92
N ASN A 98 9.44 4.59 -10.16
CA ASN A 98 9.06 5.83 -9.48
C ASN A 98 10.17 6.29 -8.51
N GLY A 99 10.83 5.36 -7.80
CA GLY A 99 11.95 5.67 -6.91
C GLY A 99 13.17 6.26 -7.66
N ILE A 100 13.59 5.62 -8.76
CA ILE A 100 14.70 6.09 -9.58
C ILE A 100 14.38 7.45 -10.20
N ASP A 101 13.16 7.65 -10.71
CA ASP A 101 12.73 8.93 -11.28
C ASP A 101 12.74 10.05 -10.25
N ILE A 102 12.36 9.79 -9.00
CA ILE A 102 12.45 10.78 -7.92
C ILE A 102 13.91 11.14 -7.63
N LEU A 103 14.79 10.13 -7.50
CA LEU A 103 16.22 10.34 -7.21
C LEU A 103 16.92 11.10 -8.34
N THR A 104 16.66 10.72 -9.58
CA THR A 104 17.23 11.37 -10.77
C THR A 104 16.68 12.78 -10.93
N THR A 105 15.37 13.01 -10.76
CA THR A 105 14.78 14.36 -10.81
C THR A 105 15.38 15.27 -9.73
N THR A 106 15.61 14.73 -8.54
CA THR A 106 16.25 15.46 -7.43
C THR A 106 17.72 15.74 -7.72
N SER A 107 18.47 14.78 -8.25
CA SER A 107 19.87 14.96 -8.69
C SER A 107 19.98 16.03 -9.78
N TRP A 108 19.10 15.98 -10.77
CA TRP A 108 19.04 16.97 -11.84
C TRP A 108 18.66 18.36 -11.30
N ALA A 109 17.73 18.42 -10.34
CA ALA A 109 17.40 19.67 -9.65
C ALA A 109 18.59 20.24 -8.88
N TYR A 110 19.42 19.39 -8.26
CA TYR A 110 20.65 19.81 -7.61
C TYR A 110 21.63 20.45 -8.61
N VAL A 111 21.90 19.79 -9.74
CA VAL A 111 22.85 20.27 -10.75
C VAL A 111 22.37 21.55 -11.44
N GLN A 112 21.10 21.60 -11.88
CA GLN A 112 20.57 22.74 -12.65
C GLN A 112 20.21 23.96 -11.81
N TYR A 113 20.07 23.86 -10.49
CA TYR A 113 19.88 25.03 -9.64
C TYR A 113 21.02 26.06 -9.83
N VAL A 114 22.21 25.61 -10.22
CA VAL A 114 23.36 26.48 -10.53
C VAL A 114 23.13 27.35 -11.78
N TYR A 115 22.24 26.94 -12.69
CA TYR A 115 22.05 27.56 -14.01
C TYR A 115 20.63 28.13 -14.27
N GLU A 116 19.61 27.73 -13.52
CA GLU A 116 18.20 28.02 -13.85
C GLU A 116 17.38 28.59 -12.67
N THR A 117 17.02 29.88 -12.75
CA THR A 117 16.36 30.68 -11.70
C THR A 117 14.83 30.79 -11.84
N ARG A 118 14.22 30.21 -12.88
CA ARG A 118 12.77 30.37 -13.12
C ARG A 118 11.95 29.45 -12.20
N LEU A 119 11.14 30.06 -11.32
CA LEU A 119 10.25 29.39 -10.36
C LEU A 119 9.33 28.34 -11.00
N ILE A 120 8.89 28.55 -12.25
CA ILE A 120 7.96 27.67 -12.96
C ILE A 120 8.52 26.24 -13.09
N TYR A 121 9.79 26.08 -13.44
CA TYR A 121 10.40 24.75 -13.60
C TYR A 121 10.60 24.04 -12.26
N GLN A 122 10.82 24.78 -11.18
CA GLN A 122 10.94 24.22 -9.83
C GLN A 122 9.59 23.67 -9.36
N ILE A 123 8.50 24.42 -9.58
CA ILE A 123 7.13 23.98 -9.27
C ILE A 123 6.77 22.73 -10.07
N PHE A 124 7.11 22.68 -11.36
CA PHE A 124 6.84 21.51 -12.20
C PHE A 124 7.54 20.24 -11.67
N ARG A 125 8.82 20.34 -11.28
CA ARG A 125 9.57 19.21 -10.70
C ARG A 125 8.99 18.73 -9.37
N LEU A 126 8.64 19.66 -8.47
CA LEU A 126 8.01 19.33 -7.20
C LEU A 126 6.65 18.64 -7.42
N THR A 127 5.87 19.15 -8.36
CA THR A 127 4.58 18.55 -8.74
C THR A 127 4.78 17.14 -9.29
N PHE A 128 5.77 16.94 -10.17
CA PHE A 128 6.10 15.63 -10.73
C PHE A 128 6.50 14.62 -9.66
N ILE A 129 7.40 14.99 -8.74
CA ILE A 129 7.78 14.15 -7.58
C ILE A 129 6.55 13.85 -6.71
N GLY A 130 5.70 14.85 -6.47
CA GLY A 130 4.46 14.69 -5.72
C GLY A 130 3.51 13.67 -6.36
N VAL A 131 3.37 13.70 -7.69
CA VAL A 131 2.57 12.72 -8.44
C VAL A 131 3.14 11.31 -8.30
N LEU A 132 4.45 11.13 -8.47
CA LEU A 132 5.10 9.81 -8.30
C LEU A 132 4.92 9.24 -6.89
N LEU A 133 5.10 10.07 -5.86
CA LEU A 133 4.87 9.67 -4.46
C LEU A 133 3.39 9.35 -4.21
N SER A 134 2.47 10.15 -4.76
CA SER A 134 1.03 9.92 -4.61
C SER A 134 0.59 8.58 -5.19
N ASN A 135 1.21 8.16 -6.31
CA ASN A 135 0.93 6.88 -6.95
C ASN A 135 1.35 5.70 -6.05
N MET A 136 2.55 5.74 -5.49
CA MET A 136 3.04 4.73 -4.54
C MET A 136 2.21 4.70 -3.25
N LEU A 137 1.83 5.89 -2.75
CA LEU A 137 0.99 6.05 -1.57
C LEU A 137 -0.42 5.49 -1.79
N LEU A 138 -1.05 5.75 -2.94
CA LEU A 138 -2.40 5.29 -3.26
C LEU A 138 -2.48 3.77 -3.24
N LEU A 139 -1.56 3.08 -3.91
CA LEU A 139 -1.50 1.62 -3.95
C LEU A 139 -1.28 1.03 -2.54
N SER A 140 -0.33 1.58 -1.81
CA SER A 140 -0.02 1.16 -0.43
C SER A 140 -1.19 1.41 0.51
N TYR A 141 -1.91 2.52 0.32
CA TYR A 141 -3.12 2.85 1.08
C TYR A 141 -4.27 1.89 0.78
N LEU A 142 -4.55 1.58 -0.49
CA LEU A 142 -5.60 0.64 -0.88
C LEU A 142 -5.32 -0.77 -0.34
N ALA A 143 -4.08 -1.23 -0.44
CA ALA A 143 -3.65 -2.51 0.13
C ALA A 143 -3.80 -2.51 1.66
N GLN A 144 -3.34 -1.45 2.34
CA GLN A 144 -3.49 -1.30 3.78
C GLN A 144 -4.97 -1.29 4.21
N LYS A 145 -5.83 -0.65 3.43
CA LYS A 145 -7.28 -0.60 3.69
C LYS A 145 -7.89 -2.00 3.67
N CYS A 146 -7.53 -2.84 2.69
CA CYS A 146 -7.96 -4.23 2.63
C CYS A 146 -7.47 -5.03 3.85
N ILE A 147 -6.19 -4.90 4.20
CA ILE A 147 -5.59 -5.57 5.38
C ILE A 147 -6.32 -5.16 6.66
N ASN A 148 -6.65 -3.87 6.81
CA ASN A 148 -7.33 -3.35 7.98
C ASN A 148 -8.76 -3.89 8.09
N GLU A 149 -9.52 -3.92 6.98
CA GLU A 149 -10.86 -4.54 7.00
C GLU A 149 -10.78 -6.04 7.32
N TYR A 150 -9.82 -6.77 6.74
CA TYR A 150 -9.62 -8.19 7.04
C TYR A 150 -9.35 -8.43 8.53
N LYS A 151 -8.56 -7.59 9.19
CA LYS A 151 -8.29 -7.69 10.64
C LYS A 151 -9.53 -7.50 11.50
N LYS A 152 -10.52 -6.71 11.05
CA LYS A 152 -11.77 -6.50 11.80
C LYS A 152 -12.60 -7.77 11.93
N PHE A 153 -12.47 -8.73 11.01
CA PHE A 153 -13.14 -10.03 11.14
C PHE A 153 -12.74 -10.74 12.43
N SER A 154 -11.43 -10.82 12.71
CA SER A 154 -10.91 -11.46 13.92
C SER A 154 -11.39 -10.73 15.18
N GLN A 155 -11.39 -9.39 15.16
CA GLN A 155 -11.91 -8.59 16.27
C GLN A 155 -13.42 -8.80 16.50
N LEU A 156 -14.21 -8.93 15.43
CA LEU A 156 -15.63 -9.19 15.55
C LEU A 156 -15.90 -10.58 16.13
N LEU A 157 -15.23 -11.62 15.60
CA LEU A 157 -15.37 -13.01 16.01
C LEU A 157 -14.99 -13.23 17.47
N ASN A 158 -13.88 -12.63 17.94
CA ASN A 158 -13.47 -12.72 19.34
C ASN A 158 -14.50 -12.12 20.30
N ASN A 159 -15.32 -11.18 19.83
CA ASN A 159 -16.33 -10.48 20.61
C ASN A 159 -17.75 -11.06 20.40
N PHE A 160 -17.90 -12.27 19.85
CA PHE A 160 -19.22 -12.92 19.75
C PHE A 160 -19.76 -13.26 21.14
N GLN A 161 -21.04 -12.98 21.37
CA GLN A 161 -21.75 -13.48 22.53
C GLN A 161 -22.13 -14.94 22.25
N LEU A 162 -21.42 -15.86 22.90
CA LEU A 162 -21.57 -17.29 22.72
C LEU A 162 -22.33 -17.87 23.91
N TYR A 163 -23.42 -18.58 23.64
CA TYR A 163 -24.21 -19.23 24.68
C TYR A 163 -23.91 -20.74 24.74
N PRO A 164 -23.85 -21.36 25.94
CA PRO A 164 -23.39 -22.75 26.11
C PRO A 164 -24.19 -23.80 25.34
N HIS A 165 -25.47 -23.54 25.09
CA HIS A 165 -26.38 -24.43 24.35
C HIS A 165 -26.13 -24.42 22.83
N ASP A 166 -25.46 -23.40 22.28
CA ASP A 166 -25.18 -23.27 20.85
C ASP A 166 -23.82 -23.85 20.46
N LYS A 167 -23.60 -25.13 20.77
CA LYS A 167 -22.32 -25.83 20.52
C LYS A 167 -21.83 -25.70 19.06
N GLU A 168 -22.75 -25.75 18.10
CA GLU A 168 -22.43 -25.66 16.67
C GLU A 168 -21.89 -24.27 16.28
N ILE A 169 -22.51 -23.20 16.78
CA ILE A 169 -22.05 -21.83 16.53
C ILE A 169 -20.70 -21.58 17.20
N ILE A 170 -20.51 -22.09 18.42
CA ILE A 170 -19.22 -22.00 19.13
C ILE A 170 -18.10 -22.66 18.32
N LEU A 171 -18.35 -23.87 17.78
CA LEU A 171 -17.39 -24.59 16.97
C LEU A 171 -17.04 -23.80 15.70
N ASN A 172 -18.05 -23.33 14.96
CA ASN A 172 -17.83 -22.59 13.72
C ASN A 172 -17.08 -21.27 13.97
N VAL A 173 -17.39 -20.53 15.04
CA VAL A 173 -16.66 -19.30 15.39
C VAL A 173 -15.19 -19.61 15.70
N LYS A 174 -14.91 -20.71 16.39
CA LYS A 174 -13.53 -21.17 16.66
C LYS A 174 -12.80 -21.55 15.37
N GLU A 175 -13.41 -22.36 14.51
CA GLU A 175 -12.85 -22.75 13.21
C GLU A 175 -12.55 -21.52 12.34
N TYR A 176 -13.48 -20.59 12.28
CA TYR A 176 -13.31 -19.36 11.52
C TYR A 176 -12.19 -18.49 12.08
N SER A 177 -12.12 -18.34 13.41
CA SER A 177 -11.03 -17.60 14.06
C SER A 177 -9.66 -18.23 13.79
N LEU A 178 -9.58 -19.57 13.82
CA LEU A 178 -8.37 -20.31 13.46
C LEU A 178 -7.97 -20.06 12.00
N GLN A 179 -8.91 -20.10 11.07
CA GLN A 179 -8.62 -19.80 9.66
C GLN A 179 -8.01 -18.41 9.50
N LEU A 180 -8.58 -17.38 10.14
CA LEU A 180 -8.07 -16.00 10.07
C LEU A 180 -6.64 -15.86 10.63
N MET A 181 -6.27 -16.68 11.64
CA MET A 181 -4.92 -16.67 12.19
C MET A 181 -3.89 -17.22 11.20
N HIS A 182 -4.25 -18.27 10.45
CA HIS A 182 -3.37 -18.95 9.50
C HIS A 182 -3.33 -18.23 8.14
N GLN A 183 -4.48 -17.74 7.66
CA GLN A 183 -4.65 -17.11 6.34
C GLN A 183 -4.58 -15.59 6.43
N ARG A 184 -3.45 -15.05 6.86
CA ARG A 184 -3.31 -13.58 6.95
C ARG A 184 -3.34 -12.96 5.55
N LEU A 185 -4.22 -11.99 5.34
CA LEU A 185 -4.23 -11.19 4.12
C LEU A 185 -2.98 -10.31 4.09
N LYS A 186 -2.14 -10.50 3.08
CA LYS A 186 -0.90 -9.76 2.86
C LYS A 186 -0.78 -9.47 1.37
N PHE A 187 -0.40 -8.23 1.03
CA PHE A 187 -0.06 -7.86 -0.33
C PHE A 187 1.45 -7.63 -0.39
N SER A 188 2.15 -8.42 -1.19
CA SER A 188 3.59 -8.26 -1.41
C SER A 188 3.97 -8.48 -2.87
N CYS A 189 5.13 -7.99 -3.25
CA CYS A 189 5.70 -8.26 -4.56
C CYS A 189 6.53 -9.55 -4.47
N SER A 190 5.88 -10.73 -4.47
CA SER A 190 6.56 -12.04 -4.38
C SER A 190 7.52 -12.15 -3.18
N GLY A 191 7.19 -11.53 -2.04
CA GLY A 191 8.03 -11.52 -0.85
C GLY A 191 9.18 -10.50 -0.83
N TYR A 192 9.54 -9.86 -1.94
CA TYR A 192 10.60 -8.84 -1.98
C TYR A 192 10.24 -7.58 -1.18
N MET A 193 8.99 -7.14 -1.31
CA MET A 193 8.51 -5.91 -0.69
C MET A 193 7.03 -6.04 -0.37
N ASN A 194 6.62 -5.70 0.85
CA ASN A 194 5.20 -5.63 1.18
C ASN A 194 4.63 -4.30 0.68
N ILE A 195 3.47 -4.36 0.06
CA ILE A 195 2.71 -3.20 -0.40
C ILE A 195 1.87 -2.77 0.80
N ASP A 196 2.50 -2.08 1.73
CA ASP A 196 1.87 -1.53 2.94
C ASP A 196 2.33 -0.10 3.19
N LEU A 197 1.55 0.63 3.99
CA LEU A 197 1.85 2.03 4.29
C LEU A 197 3.18 2.18 5.04
N LYS A 198 3.58 1.15 5.79
CA LYS A 198 4.85 1.11 6.53
C LYS A 198 6.04 1.14 5.58
N ASN A 199 6.06 0.30 4.56
CA ASN A 199 7.13 0.27 3.57
C ASN A 199 7.10 1.48 2.66
N CYS A 200 5.91 1.98 2.28
CA CYS A 200 5.81 3.25 1.57
C CYS A 200 6.46 4.38 2.38
N GLY A 201 6.19 4.45 3.68
CA GLY A 201 6.83 5.42 4.58
C GLY A 201 8.35 5.27 4.64
N LYS A 202 8.88 4.05 4.67
CA LYS A 202 10.34 3.80 4.61
C LYS A 202 10.95 4.33 3.31
N VAL A 203 10.31 4.09 2.16
CA VAL A 203 10.78 4.58 0.86
C VAL A 203 10.78 6.10 0.84
N THR A 204 9.71 6.74 1.31
CA THR A 204 9.64 8.20 1.43
C THR A 204 10.74 8.75 2.35
N LEU A 205 11.03 8.09 3.47
CA LEU A 205 12.11 8.50 4.37
C LEU A 205 13.49 8.39 3.70
N ILE A 206 13.75 7.31 2.94
CA ILE A 206 15.01 7.16 2.19
C ILE A 206 15.18 8.31 1.19
N ILE A 207 14.12 8.67 0.47
CA ILE A 207 14.12 9.82 -0.45
C ILE A 207 14.41 11.13 0.29
N LEU A 208 13.80 11.36 1.44
CA LEU A 208 14.02 12.57 2.25
C LEU A 208 15.46 12.66 2.79
N VAL A 209 16.02 11.53 3.23
CA VAL A 209 17.43 11.45 3.66
C VAL A 209 18.34 11.78 2.50
N TYR A 210 18.08 11.23 1.31
CA TYR A 210 18.85 11.55 0.12
C TYR A 210 18.81 13.04 -0.24
N ILE A 211 17.61 13.65 -0.21
CA ILE A 211 17.44 15.10 -0.44
C ILE A 211 18.25 15.90 0.60
N THR A 212 18.21 15.50 1.86
CA THR A 212 18.93 16.18 2.94
C THR A 212 20.44 16.11 2.75
N ILE A 213 20.96 14.94 2.36
CA ILE A 213 22.39 14.76 2.03
C ILE A 213 22.81 15.69 0.90
N LEU A 214 22.03 15.77 -0.18
CA LEU A 214 22.32 16.69 -1.29
C LEU A 214 22.32 18.16 -0.83
N VAL A 215 21.37 18.55 0.00
CA VAL A 215 21.33 19.92 0.55
C VAL A 215 22.56 20.20 1.42
N GLN A 216 23.00 19.24 2.24
CA GLN A 216 24.20 19.38 3.08
C GLN A 216 25.48 19.54 2.26
N PHE A 217 25.66 18.73 1.21
CA PHE A 217 26.79 18.90 0.29
C PHE A 217 26.80 20.30 -0.33
N LYS A 218 25.63 20.80 -0.75
CA LYS A 218 25.51 22.15 -1.31
C LYS A 218 25.92 23.24 -0.34
N LEU A 219 25.43 23.18 0.90
CA LEU A 219 25.75 24.19 1.92
C LEU A 219 27.25 24.19 2.22
N SER A 220 27.88 23.02 2.19
CA SER A 220 29.33 22.86 2.36
C SER A 220 30.08 23.55 1.20
N ASP A 221 29.70 23.29 -0.05
CA ASP A 221 30.31 23.93 -1.24
C ASP A 221 30.20 25.46 -1.21
N VAL A 222 29.02 25.99 -0.85
CA VAL A 222 28.79 27.44 -0.72
C VAL A 222 29.65 28.04 0.39
N SER A 223 29.77 27.35 1.53
CA SER A 223 30.61 27.80 2.64
C SER A 223 32.09 27.83 2.28
N GLU A 224 32.60 26.81 1.58
CA GLU A 224 33.98 26.78 1.09
C GLU A 224 34.25 27.87 0.05
N GLY A 225 33.31 28.09 -0.87
CA GLY A 225 33.37 29.18 -1.84
C GLY A 225 33.40 30.56 -1.17
N ALA A 226 32.55 30.77 -0.16
CA ALA A 226 32.53 32.00 0.61
C ALA A 226 33.85 32.21 1.38
N VAL A 227 34.39 31.18 2.05
CA VAL A 227 35.69 31.25 2.74
C VAL A 227 36.82 31.57 1.76
N ARG A 228 36.81 30.96 0.56
CA ARG A 228 37.81 31.21 -0.49
C ARG A 228 37.73 32.64 -1.04
N ALA A 229 36.52 33.14 -1.29
CA ALA A 229 36.28 34.52 -1.71
C ALA A 229 36.71 35.53 -0.63
N THR A 230 36.41 35.25 0.64
CA THR A 230 36.82 36.09 1.77
C THR A 230 38.34 36.11 1.92
N LYS A 231 39.02 34.97 1.75
CA LYS A 231 40.50 34.91 1.70
C LYS A 231 41.09 35.66 0.50
N PHE A 232 40.42 35.67 -0.65
CA PHE A 232 40.87 36.44 -1.81
C PHE A 232 40.69 37.96 -1.62
N ILE A 233 39.62 38.38 -0.95
CA ILE A 233 39.33 39.80 -0.71
C ILE A 233 40.14 40.37 0.47
N PHE A 234 40.37 39.58 1.53
CA PHE A 234 41.01 40.03 2.77
C PHE A 234 42.40 39.42 3.03
N GLY A 235 42.87 38.49 2.17
CA GLY A 235 44.22 37.93 2.24
C GLY A 235 45.23 38.86 1.59
N LYS A 236 46.05 39.52 2.41
CA LYS A 236 47.33 40.11 2.01
C LYS A 236 48.25 39.01 1.44
N TYR A 237 49.06 39.40 0.45
CA TYR A 237 50.22 38.69 -0.10
C TYR A 237 50.99 37.86 0.94
#